data_AF-A0A7C5QWT7-F1
#
_entry.id   AF-A0A7C5QWT7-F1
#
_cell.length_a   1.000
_cell.length_b   1.000
_cell.length_c   1.000
_cell.angle_alpha   90.00
_cell.angle_beta   90.00
_cell.angle_gamma   90.00
#
_symmetry.space_group_name_H-M   'P 1'
#
loop_
_entity.id
_entity.type
_entity.pdbx_description
1 polymer ?
#
loop_
_entity_poly.entity_id
_entity_poly.type
_entity_poly.pdbx_seq_one_letter_code
_entity_poly.pdbx_strand_id
1 'polypeptide(L)'
;MIKRILPLFVLLFTFSTGYTQFKLKDLAKKAGQEVSKIKDGDSPLSEEEVGKGLKEALTTGVSDAVNFLSAKDGYYKSAYKIMLPEEAQKVTAKLKNVPGFANVEANLVEKMNRAAEIAAVKAKPIFVDAIKKMTFKDAMNILMGEE
;
A
#
# COMPACT_ATOMS: atom_id res chain seq x y z
N MET A 1 -37.45 -60.29 40.70
CA MET A 1 -35.97 -60.26 40.78
C MET A 1 -35.32 -59.03 40.11
N ILE A 2 -36.04 -57.92 39.84
CA ILE A 2 -35.58 -56.80 38.99
C ILE A 2 -35.03 -55.57 39.75
N LYS A 3 -35.12 -55.52 41.09
CA LYS A 3 -34.75 -54.33 41.89
C LYS A 3 -33.28 -54.26 42.36
N ARG A 4 -32.41 -55.18 41.95
CA ARG A 4 -31.00 -55.27 42.42
C ARG A 4 -29.94 -54.96 41.35
N ILE A 5 -30.32 -54.69 40.10
CA ILE A 5 -29.39 -54.48 38.97
C ILE A 5 -29.19 -52.97 38.66
N LEU A 6 -30.03 -52.10 39.21
CA LEU A 6 -29.95 -50.65 38.98
C LEU A 6 -28.70 -49.95 39.57
N PRO A 7 -28.08 -50.36 40.69
CA PRO A 7 -26.89 -49.66 41.18
C PRO A 7 -25.61 -50.04 40.44
N LEU A 8 -25.60 -51.12 39.64
CA LEU A 8 -24.40 -51.56 38.91
C LEU A 8 -24.21 -50.82 37.58
N PHE A 9 -25.27 -50.21 37.04
CA PHE A 9 -25.22 -49.46 35.78
C PHE A 9 -24.88 -47.97 35.98
N VAL A 10 -25.05 -47.46 37.20
CA VAL A 10 -24.72 -46.06 37.56
C VAL A 10 -23.21 -45.88 37.84
N LEU A 11 -22.48 -46.97 38.13
CA LEU A 11 -21.03 -46.91 38.38
C LEU A 11 -20.18 -46.90 37.10
N LEU A 12 -20.74 -47.21 35.92
CA LEU A 12 -20.00 -47.28 34.66
C LEU A 12 -20.03 -45.98 33.85
N PHE A 13 -20.84 -44.99 34.25
CA PHE A 13 -21.03 -43.75 33.47
C PHE A 13 -20.19 -42.56 33.95
N THR A 14 -19.46 -42.69 35.06
CA THR A 14 -18.64 -41.58 35.61
C THR A 14 -17.16 -41.63 35.22
N PHE A 15 -16.74 -42.56 34.34
CA PHE A 15 -15.32 -42.76 34.02
C PHE A 15 -14.83 -42.14 32.69
N SER A 16 -15.69 -41.51 31.87
CA SER A 16 -15.30 -41.06 30.53
C SER A 16 -15.03 -39.55 30.36
N THR A 17 -15.25 -38.70 31.36
CA THR A 17 -15.05 -37.24 31.22
C THR A 17 -13.65 -36.73 31.64
N GLY A 18 -12.69 -37.62 31.91
CA GLY A 18 -11.37 -37.26 32.46
C GLY A 18 -10.28 -36.80 31.48
N TYR A 19 -10.45 -36.95 30.17
CA TYR A 19 -9.33 -36.78 29.21
C TYR A 19 -9.36 -35.51 28.33
N THR A 20 -10.41 -34.68 28.40
CA THR A 20 -10.54 -33.50 27.51
C THR A 20 -10.24 -32.16 28.18
N GLN A 21 -9.99 -32.11 29.49
CA GLN A 21 -9.80 -30.86 30.24
C GLN A 21 -8.37 -30.29 30.20
N PHE A 22 -7.35 -31.11 29.91
CA PHE A 22 -5.94 -30.68 30.00
C PHE A 22 -5.50 -29.85 28.78
N LYS A 23 -5.90 -30.23 27.56
CA LYS A 23 -5.52 -29.50 26.33
C LYS A 23 -6.21 -28.14 26.18
N LEU A 24 -7.44 -27.98 26.65
CA LEU A 24 -8.18 -26.71 26.54
C LEU A 24 -7.60 -25.63 27.44
N LYS A 25 -7.10 -25.98 28.63
CA LYS A 25 -6.41 -25.04 29.53
C LYS A 25 -5.06 -24.59 28.96
N ASP A 26 -4.29 -25.50 28.37
CA ASP A 26 -3.02 -25.16 27.72
C ASP A 26 -3.23 -24.34 26.43
N LEU A 27 -4.27 -24.64 25.66
CA LEU A 27 -4.67 -23.86 24.48
C LEU A 27 -5.18 -22.48 24.88
N ALA A 28 -6.00 -22.37 25.93
CA ALA A 28 -6.48 -21.09 26.46
C ALA A 28 -5.34 -20.25 27.05
N LYS A 29 -4.33 -20.89 27.67
CA LYS A 29 -3.14 -20.21 28.18
C LYS A 29 -2.23 -19.71 27.06
N LYS A 30 -2.03 -20.50 26.00
CA LYS A 30 -1.30 -20.07 24.79
C LYS A 30 -2.05 -18.96 24.03
N ALA A 31 -3.37 -19.08 23.86
CA ALA A 31 -4.18 -18.04 23.25
C ALA A 31 -4.18 -16.75 24.10
N GLY A 32 -4.26 -16.87 25.42
CA GLY A 32 -4.13 -15.75 26.34
C GLY A 32 -2.78 -15.05 26.27
N GLN A 33 -1.68 -15.80 26.08
CA GLN A 33 -0.32 -15.25 25.92
C GLN A 33 -0.12 -14.52 24.59
N GLU A 34 -0.70 -15.00 23.49
CA GLU A 34 -0.65 -14.30 22.20
C GLU A 34 -1.58 -13.07 22.19
N VAL A 35 -2.72 -13.13 22.89
CA VAL A 35 -3.62 -11.98 23.06
C VAL A 35 -3.04 -10.92 24.00
N SER A 36 -2.25 -11.30 25.01
CA SER A 36 -1.55 -10.32 25.86
C SER A 36 -0.45 -9.58 25.10
N LYS A 37 0.27 -10.24 24.17
CA LYS A 37 1.25 -9.56 23.30
C LYS A 37 0.62 -8.51 22.36
N ILE A 38 -0.67 -8.67 22.05
CA ILE A 38 -1.43 -7.74 21.20
C ILE A 38 -2.10 -6.63 22.04
N LYS A 39 -2.36 -6.88 23.33
CA LYS A 39 -2.98 -5.91 24.24
C LYS A 39 -2.01 -4.87 24.81
N ASP A 40 -0.71 -5.09 24.69
CA ASP A 40 0.32 -4.09 25.02
C ASP A 40 0.54 -3.13 23.83
N GLY A 41 -0.51 -2.44 23.40
CA GLY A 41 -0.46 -1.39 22.36
C GLY A 41 0.22 -0.09 22.78
N ASP A 42 1.13 -0.15 23.76
CA ASP A 42 1.78 1.00 24.40
C ASP A 42 3.32 0.85 24.46
N SER A 43 3.89 -0.14 23.79
CA SER A 43 5.33 -0.09 23.48
C SER A 43 5.55 0.96 22.39
N PRO A 44 6.38 1.99 22.64
CA PRO A 44 6.75 2.94 21.60
C PRO A 44 7.29 2.18 20.40
N LEU A 45 6.75 2.46 19.21
CA LEU A 45 7.26 1.86 17.97
C LEU A 45 8.76 2.13 17.88
N SER A 46 9.53 1.09 17.54
CA SER A 46 10.96 1.28 17.29
C SER A 46 11.17 2.18 16.07
N GLU A 47 12.26 2.94 16.06
CA GLU A 47 12.63 3.78 14.90
C GLU A 47 12.73 2.95 13.61
N GLU A 48 13.09 1.67 13.73
CA GLU A 48 13.14 0.72 12.61
C GLU A 48 11.74 0.39 12.07
N GLU A 49 10.75 0.17 12.93
CA GLU A 49 9.35 -0.07 12.53
C GLU A 49 8.74 1.17 11.88
N VAL A 50 9.00 2.35 12.45
CA VAL A 50 8.56 3.63 11.89
C VAL A 50 9.17 3.85 10.50
N GLY A 51 10.48 3.66 10.36
CA GLY A 51 11.16 3.82 9.08
C GLY A 51 10.74 2.78 8.03
N LYS A 52 10.42 1.55 8.44
CA LYS A 52 9.80 0.54 7.55
C LYS A 52 8.42 1.00 7.07
N GLY A 53 7.58 1.45 8.00
CA GLY A 53 6.24 1.94 7.70
C GLY A 53 6.25 3.12 6.73
N LEU A 54 7.17 4.08 6.91
CA LEU A 54 7.30 5.22 6.01
C LEU A 54 7.74 4.79 4.61
N LYS A 55 8.73 3.90 4.49
CA LYS A 55 9.19 3.39 3.19
C LYS A 55 8.09 2.64 2.45
N GLU A 56 7.28 1.86 3.16
CA GLU A 56 6.12 1.19 2.57
C GLU A 56 5.10 2.22 2.07
N ALA A 57 4.72 3.18 2.93
CA ALA A 57 3.78 4.23 2.57
C ALA A 57 4.26 5.05 1.36
N LEU A 58 5.54 5.39 1.30
CA LEU A 58 6.15 6.10 0.17
C LEU A 58 6.14 5.24 -1.10
N THR A 59 6.43 3.95 -0.97
CA THR A 59 6.39 3.00 -2.10
C THR A 59 4.98 2.89 -2.68
N THR A 60 3.96 2.77 -1.82
CA THR A 60 2.56 2.74 -2.23
C THR A 60 2.13 4.06 -2.85
N GLY A 61 2.39 5.19 -2.18
CA GLY A 61 1.99 6.52 -2.64
C GLY A 61 2.61 6.87 -4.00
N VAL A 62 3.90 6.60 -4.19
CA VAL A 62 4.55 6.83 -5.49
C VAL A 62 4.04 5.84 -6.54
N SER A 63 3.81 4.58 -6.18
CA SER A 63 3.23 3.60 -7.10
C SER A 63 1.86 4.04 -7.59
N ASP A 64 1.00 4.53 -6.70
CA ASP A 64 -0.35 4.99 -7.02
C ASP A 64 -0.32 6.26 -7.87
N ALA A 65 0.52 7.23 -7.52
CA ALA A 65 0.70 8.45 -8.31
C ALA A 65 1.20 8.14 -9.72
N VAL A 66 2.20 7.26 -9.86
CA VAL A 66 2.73 6.86 -11.16
C VAL A 66 1.70 6.05 -11.95
N ASN A 67 0.98 5.13 -11.32
CA ASN A 67 -0.10 4.37 -11.97
C ASN A 67 -1.20 5.31 -12.50
N PHE A 68 -1.59 6.32 -11.72
CA PHE A 68 -2.57 7.31 -12.13
C PHE A 68 -2.08 8.15 -13.32
N LEU A 69 -0.86 8.67 -13.25
CA LEU A 69 -0.30 9.56 -14.28
C LEU A 69 0.12 8.81 -15.56
N SER A 70 0.48 7.55 -15.45
CA SER A 70 0.84 6.71 -16.61
C SER A 70 -0.36 6.14 -17.36
N ALA A 71 -1.55 6.18 -16.77
CA ALA A 71 -2.77 5.77 -17.43
C ALA A 71 -3.05 6.68 -18.63
N LYS A 72 -3.80 6.16 -19.61
CA LYS A 72 -4.29 6.96 -20.72
C LYS A 72 -5.12 8.12 -20.17
N ASP A 73 -4.80 9.33 -20.62
CA ASP A 73 -5.41 10.58 -20.18
C ASP A 73 -5.06 10.99 -18.73
N GLY A 74 -4.11 10.30 -18.09
CA GLY A 74 -3.61 10.59 -16.74
C GLY A 74 -2.94 11.97 -16.64
N TYR A 75 -2.40 12.48 -17.74
CA TYR A 75 -2.02 13.89 -17.88
C TYR A 75 -3.05 14.67 -18.71
N TYR A 76 -3.38 14.20 -19.91
CA TYR A 76 -4.07 15.02 -20.91
C TYR A 76 -5.47 15.51 -20.50
N LYS A 77 -6.22 14.74 -19.71
CA LYS A 77 -7.57 15.10 -19.23
C LYS A 77 -7.65 15.27 -17.71
N SER A 78 -6.52 15.36 -17.03
CA SER A 78 -6.47 15.58 -15.59
C SER A 78 -6.06 17.02 -15.27
N ALA A 79 -6.06 17.36 -13.98
CA ALA A 79 -5.52 18.63 -13.50
C ALA A 79 -4.00 18.78 -13.76
N TYR A 80 -3.31 17.69 -14.12
CA TYR A 80 -1.87 17.67 -14.36
C TYR A 80 -1.51 17.87 -15.84
N LYS A 81 -2.48 18.28 -16.67
CA LYS A 81 -2.26 18.51 -18.10
C LYS A 81 -1.09 19.45 -18.36
N ILE A 82 -0.14 18.98 -19.16
CA ILE A 82 1.04 19.73 -19.55
C ILE A 82 0.68 20.64 -20.72
N MET A 83 0.83 21.96 -20.54
CA MET A 83 0.69 22.95 -21.60
C MET A 83 2.02 23.17 -22.30
N LEU A 84 1.96 23.62 -23.57
CA LEU A 84 3.17 23.96 -24.31
C LEU A 84 3.93 25.09 -23.61
N PRO A 85 5.27 25.05 -23.61
CA PRO A 85 6.06 26.18 -23.13
C PRO A 85 5.82 27.42 -23.99
N GLU A 86 6.02 28.60 -23.42
CA GLU A 86 5.70 29.89 -24.04
C GLU A 86 6.38 30.06 -25.41
N GLU A 87 7.61 29.56 -25.54
CA GLU A 87 8.38 29.58 -26.78
C GLU A 87 7.71 28.74 -27.88
N ALA A 88 7.19 27.57 -27.54
CA ALA A 88 6.48 26.69 -28.49
C ALA A 88 5.10 27.24 -28.86
N GLN A 89 4.42 27.94 -27.95
CA GLN A 89 3.17 28.64 -28.24
C GLN A 89 3.38 29.75 -29.28
N LYS A 90 4.47 30.54 -29.16
CA LYS A 90 4.81 31.59 -30.14
C LYS A 90 5.04 31.02 -31.55
N VAL A 91 5.66 29.85 -31.65
CA VAL A 91 5.90 29.17 -32.92
C VAL A 91 4.59 28.63 -33.51
N THR A 92 3.80 27.90 -32.72
CA THR A 92 2.52 27.33 -33.18
C THR A 92 1.51 28.41 -33.56
N ALA A 93 1.51 29.57 -32.89
CA ALA A 93 0.68 30.73 -33.24
C ALA A 93 0.99 31.32 -34.62
N LYS A 94 2.23 31.18 -35.11
CA LYS A 94 2.60 31.55 -36.49
C LYS A 94 2.25 30.45 -37.47
N LEU A 95 2.54 29.19 -37.10
CA LEU A 95 2.30 28.03 -37.94
C LEU A 95 0.82 27.79 -38.24
N LYS A 96 -0.09 28.13 -37.33
CA LYS A 96 -1.54 27.97 -37.56
C LYS A 96 -2.07 28.73 -38.78
N ASN A 97 -1.36 29.78 -39.21
CA ASN A 97 -1.73 30.59 -40.39
C ASN A 97 -1.28 29.93 -41.70
N VAL A 98 -0.45 28.88 -41.65
CA VAL A 98 -0.02 28.12 -42.82
C VAL A 98 -1.10 27.08 -43.15
N PRO A 99 -1.57 27.00 -44.41
CA PRO A 99 -2.52 25.96 -44.83
C PRO A 99 -2.02 24.56 -44.45
N GLY A 100 -2.88 23.78 -43.77
CA GLY A 100 -2.54 22.44 -43.27
C GLY A 100 -2.03 22.35 -41.82
N PHE A 101 -1.76 23.48 -41.16
CA PHE A 101 -1.19 23.50 -39.79
C PHE A 101 -2.15 24.05 -38.71
N ALA A 102 -3.44 24.23 -39.02
CA ALA A 102 -4.41 24.82 -38.10
C ALA A 102 -4.51 24.11 -36.73
N ASN A 103 -4.31 22.79 -36.67
CA ASN A 103 -4.43 21.97 -35.46
C ASN A 103 -3.08 21.63 -34.79
N VAL A 104 -1.98 22.27 -35.21
CA VAL A 104 -0.62 21.91 -34.74
C VAL A 104 -0.47 22.01 -33.23
N GLU A 105 -1.08 23.03 -32.61
CA GLU A 105 -0.98 23.28 -31.18
C GLU A 105 -1.66 22.15 -30.37
N ALA A 106 -2.92 21.84 -30.69
CA ALA A 106 -3.68 20.80 -30.02
C ALA A 106 -2.99 19.42 -30.16
N ASN A 107 -2.49 19.10 -31.36
CA ASN A 107 -1.76 17.86 -31.60
C ASN A 107 -0.46 17.79 -30.79
N LEU A 108 0.26 18.90 -30.64
CA LEU A 108 1.52 18.94 -29.90
C LEU A 108 1.28 18.82 -28.39
N VAL A 109 0.26 19.51 -27.87
CA VAL A 109 -0.20 19.35 -26.49
C VAL A 109 -0.54 17.88 -26.22
N GLU A 110 -1.36 17.26 -27.07
CA GLU A 110 -1.72 15.85 -26.89
C GLU A 110 -0.47 14.96 -26.90
N LYS A 111 0.40 15.08 -27.91
CA LYS A 111 1.61 14.26 -28.01
C LYS A 111 2.55 14.44 -26.83
N MET A 112 2.71 15.65 -26.32
CA MET A 112 3.54 15.92 -25.15
C MET A 112 2.97 15.27 -23.88
N ASN A 113 1.65 15.32 -23.70
CA ASN A 113 1.00 14.63 -22.58
C ASN A 113 1.11 13.11 -22.72
N ARG A 114 0.95 12.54 -23.94
CA ARG A 114 1.21 11.11 -24.18
C ARG A 114 2.65 10.71 -23.88
N ALA A 115 3.61 11.57 -24.23
CA ALA A 115 5.01 11.34 -23.90
C ALA A 115 5.24 11.33 -22.39
N ALA A 116 4.57 12.22 -21.64
CA ALA A 116 4.61 12.24 -20.18
C ALA A 116 3.98 10.99 -19.56
N GLU A 117 2.85 10.50 -20.08
CA GLU A 117 2.24 9.23 -19.66
C GLU A 117 3.23 8.06 -19.80
N ILE A 118 3.92 7.97 -20.95
CA ILE A 118 4.96 6.95 -21.21
C ILE A 118 6.17 7.14 -20.27
N ALA A 119 6.57 8.38 -20.01
CA ALA A 119 7.67 8.68 -19.08
C ALA A 119 7.31 8.25 -17.65
N ALA A 120 6.07 8.47 -17.21
CA ALA A 120 5.60 8.03 -15.91
C ALA A 120 5.71 6.51 -15.74
N VAL A 121 5.36 5.71 -16.77
CA VAL A 121 5.56 4.24 -16.74
C VAL A 121 7.02 3.88 -16.40
N LYS A 122 7.98 4.58 -17.02
CA LYS A 122 9.41 4.34 -16.81
C LYS A 122 9.91 4.83 -15.45
N ALA A 123 9.22 5.78 -14.83
CA ALA A 123 9.61 6.35 -13.55
C ALA A 123 9.34 5.41 -12.37
N LYS A 124 8.33 4.52 -12.46
CA LYS A 124 7.96 3.59 -11.38
C LYS A 124 9.15 2.81 -10.78
N PRO A 125 9.94 2.05 -11.56
CA PRO A 125 11.06 1.29 -11.00
C PRO A 125 12.15 2.21 -10.42
N ILE A 126 12.38 3.39 -11.00
CA ILE A 126 13.40 4.34 -10.53
C ILE A 126 13.06 4.80 -9.11
N PHE A 127 11.81 5.17 -8.86
CA PHE A 127 11.38 5.59 -7.54
C PHE A 127 11.38 4.45 -6.53
N VAL A 128 10.84 3.27 -6.89
CA VAL A 128 10.84 2.12 -5.97
C VAL A 128 12.28 1.74 -5.58
N ASP A 129 13.21 1.75 -6.52
CA ASP A 129 14.61 1.44 -6.24
C ASP A 129 15.28 2.52 -5.37
N ALA A 130 14.93 3.80 -5.56
CA ALA A 130 15.41 4.87 -4.71
C ALA A 130 14.90 4.72 -3.27
N ILE A 131 13.62 4.42 -3.07
CA ILE A 131 13.01 4.22 -1.75
C ILE A 131 13.63 3.02 -1.03
N LYS A 132 13.91 1.93 -1.77
CA LYS A 132 14.59 0.75 -1.21
C LYS A 132 16.02 1.05 -0.75
N LYS A 133 16.73 1.94 -1.46
CA LYS A 133 18.11 2.35 -1.14
C LYS A 133 18.20 3.41 -0.05
N MET A 134 17.09 4.09 0.28
CA MET A 134 17.00 5.08 1.34
C MET A 134 17.40 4.47 2.70
N THR A 135 18.13 5.20 3.54
CA THR A 135 18.47 4.71 4.88
C THR A 135 17.30 4.90 5.85
N PHE A 136 17.37 4.28 7.04
CA PHE A 136 16.38 4.53 8.10
C PHE A 136 16.44 5.97 8.61
N LYS A 137 17.64 6.55 8.63
CA LYS A 137 17.85 7.94 9.03
C LYS A 137 17.18 8.91 8.05
N ASP A 138 17.36 8.70 6.74
CA ASP A 138 16.72 9.55 5.72
C ASP A 138 15.19 9.48 5.84
N ALA A 139 14.65 8.27 6.03
CA ALA A 139 13.22 8.09 6.29
C ALA A 139 12.77 8.85 7.56
N MET A 140 13.54 8.79 8.65
CA MET A 140 13.21 9.53 9.87
C MET A 140 13.29 11.05 9.67
N ASN A 141 14.27 11.54 8.92
CA ASN A 141 14.40 12.97 8.61
C ASN A 141 13.20 13.49 7.81
N ILE A 142 12.70 12.71 6.84
CA ILE A 142 11.47 13.03 6.08
C ILE A 142 10.27 13.10 7.03
N LEU A 143 10.17 12.17 7.98
CA LEU A 143 9.08 12.16 8.96
C LEU A 143 9.13 13.39 9.88
N MET A 144 10.32 13.77 10.32
CA MET A 144 10.54 14.90 11.23
C MET A 144 10.56 16.26 10.54
N GLY A 145 10.64 16.27 9.20
CA GLY A 145 10.65 17.50 8.39
C GLY A 145 11.98 18.25 8.45
N GLU A 146 13.09 17.55 8.66
CA GLU A 146 14.45 18.13 8.73
C GLU A 146 15.14 18.24 7.36
N GLU A 147 14.44 17.89 6.27
CA GLU A 147 14.88 18.09 4.87
C GLU A 147 14.33 19.37 4.24
#